data_AF-A0A0S3UF97-F1
#
_entry.id   AF-A0A0S3UF97-F1
#
_cell.length_a   1.000
_cell.length_b   1.000
_cell.length_c   1.000
_cell.angle_alpha   90.00
_cell.angle_beta   90.00
_cell.angle_gamma   90.00
#
_symmetry.space_group_name_H-M   'P 1'
#
loop_
_entity.id
_entity.type
_entity.pdbx_description
1 polymer ?
#
loop_
_entity_poly.entity_id
_entity_poly.type
_entity_poly.pdbx_seq_one_letter_code
_entity_poly.pdbx_strand_id
1 'polypeptide(L)'
;MLSQLRPLLAIDARSLLATDEFGQFVRSLLQDISAAELKIPFPIEIALNLAEWSLNQQPALLQMRDIEILQEGGAMGVGGIRVQAEMGTWQRDIFIPTSISQSWLIVAQQLQDLENVMIAANLQNALMQEMMCLFAYIGALFWLDPIANQFFALNKPPSA
;
A
#
# COMPACT_ATOMS: atom_id res chain seq x y z
N MET A 1 -15.13 -8.97 2.03
CA MET A 1 -14.36 -8.75 0.77
C MET A 1 -12.88 -9.08 0.96
N LEU A 2 -12.33 -8.74 2.13
CA LEU A 2 -10.96 -9.05 2.55
C LEU A 2 -10.46 -10.50 2.35
N SER A 3 -11.31 -11.50 2.63
CA SER A 3 -10.94 -12.92 2.51
C SER A 3 -10.67 -13.36 1.06
N GLN A 4 -11.20 -12.62 0.08
CA GLN A 4 -10.98 -12.85 -1.35
C GLN A 4 -9.75 -12.11 -1.86
N LEU A 5 -9.36 -11.00 -1.23
CA LEU A 5 -8.18 -10.22 -1.58
C LEU A 5 -6.88 -10.86 -1.09
N ARG A 6 -6.87 -11.43 0.13
CA ARG A 6 -5.67 -12.03 0.72
C ARG A 6 -4.99 -13.08 -0.18
N PRO A 7 -5.71 -14.03 -0.82
CA PRO A 7 -5.09 -14.97 -1.74
C PRO A 7 -4.45 -14.31 -2.96
N LEU A 8 -5.08 -13.25 -3.50
CA LEU A 8 -4.55 -12.51 -4.66
C LEU A 8 -3.26 -11.78 -4.29
N LEU A 9 -3.27 -11.07 -3.16
CA LEU A 9 -2.12 -10.37 -2.60
C LEU A 9 -0.95 -11.31 -2.26
N ALA A 10 -1.25 -12.53 -1.82
CA ALA A 10 -0.24 -13.54 -1.52
C ALA A 10 0.41 -14.13 -2.79
N ILE A 11 -0.31 -14.17 -3.91
CA ILE A 11 0.22 -14.66 -5.19
C ILE A 11 1.08 -13.57 -5.84
N ASP A 12 0.46 -12.44 -6.17
CA ASP A 12 1.12 -11.26 -6.72
C ASP A 12 0.21 -10.04 -6.54
N ALA A 13 0.54 -9.18 -5.59
CA ALA A 13 -0.19 -7.96 -5.33
C ALA A 13 -0.21 -7.01 -6.54
N ARG A 14 0.69 -7.19 -7.51
CA ARG A 14 0.68 -6.41 -8.75
C ARG A 14 -0.52 -6.71 -9.63
N SER A 15 -1.26 -7.79 -9.38
CA SER A 15 -2.53 -8.04 -10.08
C SER A 15 -3.52 -6.88 -9.95
N LEU A 16 -3.41 -6.09 -8.88
CA LEU A 16 -4.23 -4.89 -8.68
C LEU A 16 -3.95 -3.80 -9.72
N LEU A 17 -2.75 -3.73 -10.30
CA LEU A 17 -2.40 -2.74 -11.33
C LEU A 17 -3.26 -2.88 -12.59
N ALA A 18 -3.79 -4.07 -12.84
CA ALA A 18 -4.65 -4.36 -13.99
C ALA A 18 -6.13 -4.05 -13.75
N THR A 19 -6.50 -3.56 -12.55
CA THR A 19 -7.88 -3.27 -12.20
C THR A 19 -8.28 -1.83 -12.55
N ASP A 20 -9.52 -1.65 -13.02
CA ASP A 20 -10.05 -0.32 -13.35
C ASP A 20 -10.12 0.56 -12.09
N GLU A 21 -10.43 -0.04 -10.94
CA GLU A 21 -10.52 0.62 -9.65
C GLU A 21 -9.17 1.21 -9.22
N PHE A 22 -8.07 0.49 -9.43
CA PHE A 22 -6.74 1.02 -9.16
C PHE A 22 -6.38 2.17 -10.11
N GLY A 23 -6.71 2.06 -11.40
CA GLY A 23 -6.51 3.14 -12.37
C GLY A 23 -7.34 4.40 -12.06
N GLN A 24 -8.53 4.26 -11.47
CA GLN A 24 -9.31 5.38 -10.97
C GLN A 24 -8.66 5.98 -9.71
N PHE A 25 -8.21 5.14 -8.78
CA PHE A 25 -7.50 5.58 -7.57
C PHE A 25 -6.28 6.44 -7.89
N VAL A 26 -5.41 6.00 -8.81
CA VAL A 26 -4.21 6.76 -9.22
C VAL A 26 -4.57 8.12 -9.82
N ARG A 27 -5.63 8.18 -10.65
CA ARG A 27 -6.10 9.44 -11.25
C ARG A 27 -6.61 10.41 -10.19
N SER A 28 -7.43 9.94 -9.24
CA SER A 28 -7.91 10.77 -8.13
C SER A 28 -6.76 11.24 -7.26
N LEU A 29 -5.83 10.35 -6.91
CA LEU A 29 -4.66 10.70 -6.11
C LEU A 29 -3.84 11.81 -6.75
N LEU A 30 -3.54 11.70 -8.05
CA LEU A 30 -2.78 12.73 -8.78
C LEU A 30 -3.51 14.06 -8.87
N GLN A 31 -4.85 14.05 -8.97
CA GLN A 31 -5.67 15.26 -8.91
C GLN A 31 -5.57 15.91 -7.52
N ASP A 32 -5.71 15.15 -6.44
CA ASP A 32 -5.68 15.64 -5.06
C ASP A 32 -4.28 16.16 -4.66
N ILE A 33 -3.21 15.50 -5.14
CA ILE A 33 -1.83 15.99 -4.98
C ILE A 33 -1.65 17.32 -5.70
N SER A 34 -2.12 17.44 -6.93
CA SER A 34 -2.02 18.68 -7.70
C SER A 34 -2.79 19.84 -7.06
N ALA A 35 -3.81 19.53 -6.26
CA ALA A 35 -4.63 20.46 -5.51
C ALA A 35 -4.01 20.93 -4.17
N ALA A 36 -2.77 20.51 -3.85
CA ALA A 36 -1.99 20.91 -2.67
C ALA A 36 -2.51 20.42 -1.29
N GLU A 37 -3.48 19.49 -1.26
CA GLU A 37 -4.03 18.97 0.00
C GLU A 37 -3.12 17.93 0.67
N LEU A 38 -2.35 17.18 -0.14
CA LEU A 38 -1.40 16.19 0.34
C LEU A 38 -0.01 16.84 0.48
N LYS A 39 0.40 17.12 1.72
CA LYS A 39 1.72 17.67 2.08
C LYS A 39 2.83 16.65 1.88
N ILE A 40 3.10 16.26 0.65
CA ILE A 40 4.11 15.26 0.30
C ILE A 40 5.47 15.99 0.13
N PRO A 41 6.54 15.57 0.84
CA PRO A 41 7.80 16.31 0.89
C PRO A 41 8.69 16.13 -0.35
N PHE A 42 8.23 15.44 -1.39
CA PHE A 42 8.97 15.14 -2.61
C PHE A 42 8.05 15.16 -3.83
N PRO A 43 8.60 15.47 -5.04
CA PRO A 43 7.83 15.43 -6.27
C PRO A 43 7.39 14.01 -6.61
N ILE A 44 6.17 13.90 -7.11
CA ILE A 44 5.60 12.63 -7.56
C ILE A 44 5.88 12.43 -9.04
N GLU A 45 6.47 11.28 -9.37
CA GLU A 45 7.04 10.91 -10.67
C GLU A 45 6.34 9.66 -11.26
N ILE A 46 5.18 9.27 -10.72
CA ILE A 46 4.42 8.11 -11.22
C ILE A 46 3.71 8.44 -12.55
N ALA A 47 3.77 7.51 -13.50
CA ALA A 47 3.08 7.64 -14.79
C ALA A 47 1.58 7.36 -14.65
N LEU A 48 0.76 8.00 -15.49
CA LEU A 48 -0.68 7.67 -15.59
C LEU A 48 -0.90 6.30 -16.28
N ASN A 49 0.00 5.91 -17.18
CA ASN A 49 -0.08 4.61 -17.84
C ASN A 49 0.53 3.53 -16.93
N LEU A 50 -0.32 2.79 -16.24
CA LEU A 50 0.08 1.73 -15.30
C LEU A 50 0.86 0.60 -15.96
N ALA A 51 0.67 0.38 -17.27
CA ALA A 51 1.42 -0.64 -18.01
C ALA A 51 2.91 -0.29 -18.13
N GLU A 52 3.26 0.99 -18.06
CA GLU A 52 4.64 1.48 -18.14
C GLU A 52 5.36 1.49 -16.79
N TRP A 53 4.65 1.18 -15.69
CA TRP A 53 5.23 1.20 -14.35
C TRP A 53 6.39 0.20 -14.22
N SER A 54 7.48 0.67 -13.61
CA SER A 54 8.67 -0.16 -13.35
C SER A 54 8.33 -1.39 -12.51
N LEU A 55 7.38 -1.25 -11.59
CA LEU A 55 6.83 -2.32 -10.75
C LEU A 55 6.21 -3.45 -11.58
N ASN A 56 5.50 -3.11 -12.65
CA ASN A 56 4.87 -4.07 -13.55
C ASN A 56 5.89 -4.82 -14.42
N GLN A 57 7.07 -4.22 -14.62
CA GLN A 57 8.17 -4.80 -15.41
C GLN A 57 9.12 -5.66 -14.57
N GLN A 58 8.96 -5.70 -13.25
CA GLN A 58 9.84 -6.51 -12.40
C GLN A 58 9.65 -8.01 -12.66
N PRO A 59 10.74 -8.78 -12.78
CA PRO A 59 10.63 -10.23 -12.98
C PRO A 59 10.15 -10.94 -11.71
N ALA A 60 10.47 -10.41 -10.53
CA ALA A 60 10.01 -10.95 -9.26
C ALA A 60 8.57 -10.48 -8.95
N LEU A 61 7.75 -11.40 -8.44
CA LEU A 61 6.40 -11.09 -7.96
C LEU A 61 6.48 -10.25 -6.68
N LEU A 62 5.52 -9.34 -6.48
CA LEU A 62 5.36 -8.66 -5.20
C LEU A 62 4.33 -9.42 -4.38
N GLN A 63 4.78 -10.13 -3.36
CA GLN A 63 3.92 -10.92 -2.49
C GLN A 63 3.65 -10.20 -1.18
N MET A 64 2.47 -10.43 -0.62
CA MET A 64 2.04 -9.90 0.67
C MET A 64 1.56 -11.03 1.57
N ARG A 65 2.27 -11.24 2.66
CA ARG A 65 2.04 -12.31 3.63
C ARG A 65 1.70 -11.74 5.00
N ASP A 66 1.19 -12.60 5.87
CA ASP A 66 0.94 -12.29 7.28
C ASP A 66 0.16 -10.99 7.51
N ILE A 67 -0.89 -10.76 6.70
CA ILE A 67 -1.69 -9.54 6.73
C ILE A 67 -2.53 -9.47 8.01
N GLU A 68 -2.10 -8.64 8.94
CA GLU A 68 -2.74 -8.34 10.22
C GLU A 68 -3.44 -6.97 10.15
N ILE A 69 -4.68 -6.87 10.64
CA ILE A 69 -5.41 -5.59 10.73
C ILE A 69 -5.19 -5.00 12.11
N LEU A 70 -4.69 -3.78 12.18
CA LEU A 70 -4.46 -3.03 13.40
C LEU A 70 -5.55 -1.97 13.56
N GLN A 71 -6.20 -1.94 14.72
CA GLN A 71 -7.27 -0.98 15.02
C GLN A 71 -6.73 0.37 15.50
N GLU A 72 -7.55 1.41 15.29
CA GLU A 72 -7.41 2.69 15.96
C GLU A 72 -7.46 2.48 17.48
N GLY A 73 -6.38 2.86 18.18
CA GLY A 73 -6.20 2.66 19.62
C GLY A 73 -4.88 1.98 20.02
N GLY A 74 -4.07 1.52 19.06
CA GLY A 74 -2.67 1.15 19.30
C GLY A 74 -1.75 2.36 19.47
N ALA A 75 -0.44 2.12 19.73
CA ALA A 75 0.57 3.15 20.02
C ALA A 75 0.68 4.31 19.00
N MET A 76 0.17 4.12 17.78
CA MET A 76 0.19 5.11 16.69
C MET A 76 -1.13 5.88 16.54
N GLY A 77 -2.21 5.50 17.24
CA GLY A 77 -3.52 6.18 17.17
C GLY A 77 -4.23 6.11 15.81
N VAL A 78 -3.69 5.35 14.85
CA VAL A 78 -4.16 5.25 13.46
C VAL A 78 -4.37 3.77 13.11
N GLY A 79 -5.53 3.45 12.53
CA GLY A 79 -5.84 2.13 12.02
C GLY A 79 -5.05 1.81 10.76
N GLY A 80 -4.74 0.53 10.53
CA GLY A 80 -3.93 0.13 9.40
C GLY A 80 -3.85 -1.37 9.24
N ILE A 81 -3.00 -1.79 8.33
CA ILE A 81 -2.61 -3.18 8.17
C ILE A 81 -1.10 -3.31 8.34
N ARG A 82 -0.68 -4.36 9.02
CA ARG A 82 0.70 -4.83 8.99
C ARG A 82 0.77 -6.00 8.01
N VAL A 83 1.76 -5.96 7.12
CA VAL A 83 1.96 -6.96 6.09
C VAL A 83 3.45 -7.21 5.93
N GLN A 84 3.82 -8.45 5.67
CA GLN A 84 5.15 -8.78 5.19
C GLN A 84 5.15 -8.71 3.66
N ALA A 85 5.83 -7.71 3.10
CA ALA A 85 5.98 -7.53 1.67
C ALA A 85 7.28 -8.17 1.18
N GLU A 86 7.22 -8.90 0.07
CA GLU A 86 8.34 -9.65 -0.49
C GLU A 86 8.44 -9.41 -2.00
N MET A 87 9.65 -9.18 -2.51
CA MET A 87 9.93 -9.07 -3.94
C MET A 87 11.37 -9.54 -4.23
N GLY A 88 11.50 -10.75 -4.75
CA GLY A 88 12.81 -11.37 -4.99
C GLY A 88 13.53 -11.67 -3.67
N THR A 89 14.71 -11.07 -3.46
CA THR A 89 15.46 -11.18 -2.20
C THR A 89 15.11 -10.10 -1.18
N TRP A 90 14.30 -9.11 -1.57
CA TRP A 90 13.85 -8.05 -0.68
C TRP A 90 12.62 -8.51 0.09
N GLN A 91 12.64 -8.32 1.41
CA GLN A 91 11.54 -8.63 2.32
C GLN A 91 11.48 -7.56 3.40
N ARG A 92 10.26 -7.11 3.73
CA ARG A 92 10.07 -6.13 4.79
C ARG A 92 8.69 -6.22 5.44
N ASP A 93 8.66 -5.99 6.73
CA ASP A 93 7.41 -5.72 7.43
C ASP A 93 7.00 -4.27 7.19
N ILE A 94 5.83 -4.08 6.58
CA ILE A 94 5.27 -2.78 6.22
C ILE A 94 3.99 -2.55 7.00
N PHE A 95 3.91 -1.42 7.68
CA PHE A 95 2.67 -0.85 8.19
C PHE A 95 2.06 0.08 7.14
N ILE A 96 0.83 -0.21 6.73
CA ILE A 96 0.07 0.56 5.77
C ILE A 96 -1.14 1.17 6.51
N PRO A 97 -1.13 2.47 6.79
CA PRO A 97 -2.30 3.18 7.29
C PRO A 97 -3.51 2.99 6.37
N THR A 98 -4.71 2.94 6.94
CA THR A 98 -5.96 2.99 6.16
C THR A 98 -6.25 4.39 5.60
N SER A 99 -5.64 5.42 6.18
CA SER A 99 -5.73 6.81 5.71
C SER A 99 -4.72 7.09 4.61
N ILE A 100 -5.20 7.28 3.37
CA ILE A 100 -4.38 7.52 2.16
C ILE A 100 -3.34 8.62 2.38
N SER A 101 -3.73 9.73 3.04
CA SER A 101 -2.85 10.87 3.28
C SER A 101 -1.67 10.55 4.19
N GLN A 102 -1.83 9.60 5.10
CA GLN A 102 -0.77 9.13 6.00
C GLN A 102 -0.01 7.96 5.39
N SER A 103 -0.66 7.11 4.59
CA SER A 103 -0.05 5.94 3.96
C SER A 103 1.15 6.33 3.12
N TRP A 104 1.05 7.42 2.36
CA TRP A 104 2.13 7.87 1.50
C TRP A 104 3.43 8.15 2.29
N LEU A 105 3.36 8.96 3.34
CA LEU A 105 4.55 9.34 4.12
C LEU A 105 5.11 8.15 4.92
N ILE A 106 4.24 7.39 5.56
CA ILE A 106 4.64 6.26 6.43
C ILE A 106 5.23 5.12 5.60
N VAL A 107 4.65 4.82 4.45
CA VAL A 107 5.18 3.79 3.55
C VAL A 107 6.48 4.25 2.89
N ALA A 108 6.60 5.52 2.48
CA ALA A 108 7.86 6.06 1.94
C ALA A 108 9.05 5.81 2.88
N GLN A 109 8.89 6.12 4.17
CA GLN A 109 9.92 5.90 5.19
C GLN A 109 10.30 4.42 5.30
N GLN A 110 9.31 3.52 5.19
CA GLN A 110 9.52 2.09 5.24
C GLN A 110 10.03 1.49 3.93
N LEU A 111 10.15 2.24 2.84
CA LEU A 111 10.71 1.74 1.57
C LEU A 111 12.10 2.29 1.26
N GLN A 112 12.71 3.06 2.16
CA GLN A 112 14.03 3.67 1.93
C GLN A 112 15.15 2.66 1.63
N ASP A 113 15.03 1.40 2.12
CA ASP A 113 16.04 0.35 1.92
C ASP A 113 15.74 -0.56 0.70
N LEU A 114 14.95 -0.06 -0.27
CA LEU A 114 14.70 -0.77 -1.53
C LEU A 114 15.99 -0.97 -2.37
N GLU A 115 17.12 -0.39 -1.95
CA GLU A 115 18.44 -0.46 -2.61
C GLU A 115 18.91 -1.88 -2.91
N ASN A 116 18.38 -2.89 -2.21
CA ASN A 116 18.73 -4.30 -2.41
C ASN A 116 17.91 -5.01 -3.51
N VAL A 117 16.91 -4.36 -4.09
CA VAL A 117 16.28 -4.84 -5.31
C VAL A 117 17.20 -4.45 -6.47
N MET A 118 17.75 -5.43 -7.21
CA MET A 118 18.74 -5.21 -8.28
C MET A 118 18.20 -4.36 -9.45
N ILE A 119 18.04 -3.06 -9.23
CA ILE A 119 17.43 -2.11 -10.15
C ILE A 119 18.39 -0.94 -10.30
N ALA A 120 18.40 -0.33 -11.49
CA ALA A 120 19.20 0.85 -11.74
C ALA A 120 18.74 2.00 -10.80
N ALA A 121 19.68 2.72 -10.19
CA ALA A 121 19.40 3.76 -9.19
C ALA A 121 18.41 4.84 -9.67
N ASN A 122 18.37 5.12 -10.98
CA ASN A 122 17.43 6.06 -11.59
C ASN A 122 15.98 5.55 -11.67
N LEU A 123 15.75 4.23 -11.54
CA LEU A 123 14.42 3.61 -11.52
C LEU A 123 13.93 3.34 -10.10
N GLN A 124 14.82 3.42 -9.10
CA GLN A 124 14.50 3.13 -7.72
C GLN A 124 13.46 4.11 -7.14
N ASN A 125 13.57 5.40 -7.47
CA ASN A 125 12.61 6.42 -7.05
C ASN A 125 11.22 6.16 -7.63
N ALA A 126 11.14 5.88 -8.94
CA ALA A 126 9.89 5.57 -9.62
C ALA A 126 9.24 4.32 -9.00
N LEU A 127 10.00 3.22 -8.88
CA LEU A 127 9.52 1.99 -8.26
C LEU A 127 9.02 2.21 -6.83
N MET A 128 9.78 2.96 -6.01
CA MET A 128 9.37 3.26 -4.64
C MET A 128 8.01 3.96 -4.63
N GLN A 129 7.83 4.99 -5.46
CA GLN A 129 6.56 5.71 -5.52
C GLN A 129 5.40 4.85 -6.07
N GLU A 130 5.66 4.00 -7.05
CA GLU A 130 4.69 3.04 -7.58
C GLU A 130 4.25 2.03 -6.50
N MET A 131 5.20 1.50 -5.72
CA MET A 131 4.92 0.63 -4.58
C MET A 131 4.13 1.36 -3.49
N MET A 132 4.47 2.60 -3.19
CA MET A 132 3.71 3.43 -2.25
C MET A 132 2.27 3.64 -2.70
N CYS A 133 2.05 3.89 -4.00
CA CYS A 133 0.73 3.97 -4.60
C CYS A 133 -0.09 2.68 -4.41
N LEU A 134 0.53 1.55 -4.71
CA LEU A 134 -0.10 0.24 -4.53
C LEU A 134 -0.45 -0.01 -3.06
N PHE A 135 0.49 0.26 -2.13
CA PHE A 135 0.24 0.09 -0.71
C PHE A 135 -0.86 1.03 -0.19
N ALA A 136 -0.86 2.29 -0.60
CA ALA A 136 -1.92 3.23 -0.22
C ALA A 136 -3.30 2.77 -0.70
N TYR A 137 -3.39 2.24 -1.92
CA TYR A 137 -4.62 1.66 -2.43
C TYR A 137 -5.07 0.43 -1.62
N ILE A 138 -4.14 -0.46 -1.28
CA ILE A 138 -4.44 -1.62 -0.44
C ILE A 138 -4.93 -1.17 0.94
N GLY A 139 -4.30 -0.17 1.55
CA GLY A 139 -4.79 0.43 2.79
C GLY A 139 -6.24 0.93 2.66
N ALA A 140 -6.56 1.59 1.55
CA ALA A 140 -7.92 2.07 1.26
C ALA A 140 -8.93 0.92 1.05
N LEU A 141 -8.54 -0.18 0.42
CA LEU A 141 -9.40 -1.36 0.27
C LEU A 141 -9.79 -1.97 1.62
N PHE A 142 -8.90 -1.93 2.61
CA PHE A 142 -9.16 -2.45 3.95
C PHE A 142 -9.97 -1.47 4.81
N TRP A 143 -9.93 -0.17 4.50
CA TRP A 143 -10.83 0.83 5.09
C TRP A 143 -12.29 0.61 4.66
N LEU A 144 -12.50 0.24 3.40
CA LEU A 144 -13.82 0.12 2.77
C LEU A 144 -14.59 -1.18 3.13
N ASP A 145 -14.06 -2.07 3.99
CA ASP A 145 -14.79 -3.26 4.46
C ASP A 145 -15.49 -2.98 5.82
N PRO A 146 -16.76 -2.50 5.84
CA PRO A 146 -17.49 -2.20 7.08
C PRO A 146 -17.74 -3.45 7.94
N ILE A 147 -17.65 -4.66 7.38
CA ILE A 147 -17.88 -5.91 8.11
C ILE A 147 -16.68 -6.22 9.02
N ALA A 148 -15.45 -5.92 8.59
CA ALA A 148 -14.28 -6.03 9.46
C ALA A 148 -14.39 -5.07 10.65
N ASN A 149 -14.80 -3.82 10.41
CA ASN A 149 -14.99 -2.84 11.47
C ASN A 149 -16.13 -3.20 12.45
N GLN A 150 -17.19 -3.85 11.98
CA GLN A 150 -18.32 -4.27 12.85
C GLN A 150 -18.05 -5.58 13.62
N PHE A 151 -17.38 -6.58 13.02
CA PHE A 151 -17.11 -7.86 13.70
C PHE A 151 -16.17 -7.71 14.90
N PHE A 152 -15.27 -6.74 14.90
CA PHE A 152 -14.36 -6.51 16.01
C PHE A 152 -14.86 -5.48 17.03
N ALA A 153 -15.74 -4.54 16.65
CA ALA A 153 -16.43 -3.68 17.62
C ALA A 153 -17.32 -4.50 18.57
N LEU A 154 -17.85 -5.63 18.10
CA LEU A 154 -18.66 -6.57 18.89
C LEU A 154 -17.85 -7.57 19.72
N ASN A 155 -16.55 -7.71 19.48
CA ASN A 155 -15.69 -8.70 20.15
C ASN A 155 -14.58 -8.06 21.01
N LYS A 156 -14.70 -6.78 21.35
CA LYS A 156 -13.82 -6.16 22.35
C LYS A 156 -14.18 -6.77 23.72
N PRO A 157 -13.28 -7.49 24.41
CA PRO A 157 -13.56 -7.89 25.79
C PRO A 157 -13.78 -6.61 26.61
N PRO A 158 -14.72 -6.61 27.57
CA PRO A 158 -14.95 -5.45 28.43
C PRO A 158 -13.62 -5.11 29.11
N SER A 159 -13.20 -3.85 28.99
CA SER A 159 -12.01 -3.34 29.66
C SER A 159 -12.16 -3.60 31.16
N ALA A 160 -11.30 -4.47 31.70
CA ALA A 160 -11.17 -4.73 33.13
C ALA A 160 -10.41 -3.59 33.83
#